data_AF-A0A6B0WZN5-F1
#
_entry.id   AF-A0A6B0WZN5-F1
#
_cell.length_a   1.000
_cell.length_b   1.000
_cell.length_c   1.000
_cell.angle_alpha   90.00
_cell.angle_beta   90.00
_cell.angle_gamma   90.00
#
_symmetry.space_group_name_H-M   'P 1'
#
loop_
_entity.id
_entity.type
_entity.pdbx_description
1 polymer ?
#
loop_
_entity_poly.entity_id
_entity_poly.type
_entity_poly.pdbx_seq_one_letter_code
_entity_poly.pdbx_strand_id
1 'polypeptide(L)'
;MGRLFAFLGGQLAAFFIQVFQMFCYGVQCVTEMRHLYLYRHQIMGQCYAVGVGSLPLVCLISAFSGMAVAIQTAYQMEAYVPDYMVGALMVRSVILVLSPILLGLVLAGRVGAGIASELGTMKVSEQV
;
A
#
# COMPACT_ATOMS: atom_id res chain seq x y z
N MET A 1 30.60 -29.28 7.25
CA MET A 1 29.35 -29.02 6.49
C MET A 1 28.05 -29.14 7.30
N GLY A 2 27.95 -30.02 8.32
CA GLY A 2 26.69 -30.21 9.07
C GLY A 2 26.16 -28.99 9.85
N ARG A 3 27.03 -28.14 10.42
CA ARG A 3 26.60 -26.93 11.15
C ARG A 3 25.93 -25.87 10.26
N LEU A 4 26.31 -25.82 8.98
CA LEU A 4 25.76 -24.87 8.01
C LEU A 4 24.37 -25.31 7.54
N PHE A 5 24.16 -26.62 7.35
CA PHE A 5 22.83 -27.20 7.09
C PHE A 5 21.88 -27.06 8.28
N ALA A 6 22.36 -27.25 9.51
CA ALA A 6 21.54 -27.06 10.71
C ALA A 6 21.12 -25.58 10.90
N PHE A 7 22.02 -24.64 10.62
CA PHE A 7 21.72 -23.20 10.67
C PHE A 7 20.70 -22.77 9.61
N LEU A 8 20.90 -23.19 8.35
CA LEU A 8 19.96 -22.94 7.25
C LEU A 8 18.59 -23.58 7.50
N GLY A 9 18.57 -24.81 8.01
CA GLY A 9 17.33 -25.51 8.38
C GLY A 9 16.57 -24.77 9.48
N GLY A 10 17.27 -24.28 10.51
CA GLY A 10 16.67 -23.49 11.58
C GLY A 10 16.08 -22.16 11.09
N GLN A 11 16.80 -21.43 10.23
CA GLN A 11 16.30 -20.17 9.65
C GLN A 11 15.09 -20.39 8.75
N LEU A 12 15.10 -21.43 7.92
CA LEU A 12 13.95 -21.77 7.08
C LEU A 12 12.73 -22.13 7.93
N ALA A 13 12.89 -22.97 8.96
CA ALA A 13 11.80 -23.32 9.86
C ALA A 13 11.24 -22.09 10.59
N ALA A 14 12.11 -21.21 11.10
CA ALA A 14 11.69 -19.97 11.75
C ALA A 14 10.92 -19.05 10.79
N PHE A 15 11.36 -18.94 9.53
CA PHE A 15 10.66 -18.17 8.50
C PHE A 15 9.24 -18.71 8.26
N PHE A 16 9.08 -20.03 8.07
CA PHE A 16 7.75 -20.63 7.88
C PHE A 16 6.84 -20.42 9.10
N ILE A 17 7.38 -20.53 10.32
CA ILE A 17 6.61 -20.29 11.54
C ILE A 17 6.14 -18.83 11.63
N GLN A 18 7.01 -17.86 11.32
CA GLN A 18 6.64 -16.44 11.32
C GLN A 18 5.57 -16.12 10.29
N VAL A 19 5.70 -16.66 9.07
CA VAL A 19 4.69 -16.48 8.01
C VAL A 19 3.36 -17.10 8.42
N PHE A 20 3.38 -18.30 9.03
CA PHE A 20 2.18 -18.95 9.54
C PHE A 20 1.52 -18.15 10.68
N GLN A 21 2.31 -17.61 11.61
CA GLN A 21 1.80 -16.75 12.68
C GLN A 21 1.14 -15.48 12.12
N MET A 22 1.75 -14.83 11.13
CA MET A 22 1.18 -13.65 10.47
C MET A 22 -0.15 -13.98 9.77
N PHE A 23 -0.24 -15.17 9.15
CA PHE A 23 -1.48 -15.66 8.56
C PHE A 23 -2.57 -15.92 9.62
N CYS A 24 -2.24 -16.59 10.73
CA CYS A 24 -3.17 -16.83 11.83
C CYS A 24 -3.72 -15.53 12.43
N TYR A 25 -2.87 -14.53 12.68
CA TYR A 25 -3.31 -13.20 13.15
C TYR A 25 -4.23 -12.52 12.14
N GLY A 26 -3.96 -12.67 10.83
CA GLY A 26 -4.84 -12.18 9.77
C GLY A 26 -6.22 -12.83 9.83
N VAL A 27 -6.29 -14.16 9.96
CA VAL A 27 -7.56 -14.90 10.08
C VAL A 27 -8.34 -14.49 11.33
N GLN A 28 -7.64 -14.36 12.47
CA GLN A 28 -8.25 -13.92 13.72
C GLN A 28 -8.84 -12.51 13.61
N CYS A 29 -8.12 -11.58 12.95
CA CYS A 29 -8.63 -10.24 12.65
C CYS A 29 -9.94 -10.28 11.83
N VAL A 30 -10.02 -11.16 10.83
CA VAL A 30 -11.23 -11.32 10.01
C VAL A 30 -12.39 -11.89 10.82
N THR A 31 -12.15 -12.83 11.74
CA THR A 31 -13.22 -13.38 12.59
C THR A 31 -13.76 -12.37 13.60
N GLU A 32 -12.90 -11.49 14.13
CA GLU A 32 -13.29 -10.42 15.06
C GLU A 32 -14.04 -9.26 14.38
N MET A 33 -14.09 -9.22 13.03
CA MET A 33 -14.86 -8.22 12.29
C MET A 33 -16.36 -8.23 12.63
N ARG A 34 -16.90 -9.28 13.25
CA ARG A 34 -18.30 -9.31 13.72
C ARG A 34 -18.63 -8.21 14.74
N HIS A 35 -17.65 -7.71 15.48
CA HIS A 35 -17.86 -6.66 16.50
C HIS A 35 -17.65 -5.23 15.96
N LEU A 36 -17.37 -5.05 14.65
CA LEU A 36 -17.11 -3.74 14.03
C LEU A 36 -18.25 -2.71 14.25
N TYR A 37 -19.49 -3.16 14.41
CA TYR A 37 -20.62 -2.26 14.65
C TYR A 37 -20.48 -1.47 15.97
N LEU A 38 -19.88 -2.06 17.00
CA LEU A 38 -19.71 -1.43 18.30
C LEU A 38 -18.64 -0.32 18.27
N TYR A 39 -17.62 -0.47 17.42
CA TYR A 39 -16.46 0.43 17.35
C TYR A 39 -16.51 1.43 16.18
N ARG A 40 -17.71 1.72 15.65
CA ARG A 40 -17.89 2.61 14.49
C ARG A 40 -17.17 3.96 14.61
N HIS A 41 -17.16 4.55 15.80
CA HIS A 41 -16.49 5.83 16.03
C HIS A 41 -14.96 5.72 15.80
N GLN A 42 -14.34 4.65 16.32
CA GLN A 42 -12.90 4.41 16.14
C GLN A 42 -12.57 4.09 14.68
N ILE A 43 -13.41 3.30 14.01
CA ILE A 43 -13.25 2.98 12.58
C ILE A 43 -13.31 4.26 11.75
N MET A 44 -14.26 5.17 12.03
CA MET A 44 -14.35 6.45 11.33
C MET A 44 -13.11 7.32 11.55
N GLY A 45 -12.57 7.34 12.77
CA GLY A 45 -11.30 8.02 13.07
C GLY A 45 -10.14 7.47 12.24
N GLN A 46 -10.02 6.14 12.17
CA GLN A 46 -8.99 5.46 11.38
C GLN A 46 -9.19 5.67 9.87
N CYS A 47 -10.44 5.63 9.37
CA CYS A 47 -10.74 5.98 7.98
C CYS A 47 -10.37 7.43 7.65
N TYR A 48 -10.57 8.37 8.57
CA TYR A 48 -10.15 9.76 8.37
C TYR A 48 -8.62 9.90 8.34
N ALA A 49 -7.92 9.28 9.29
CA ALA A 49 -6.45 9.31 9.35
C ALA A 49 -5.82 8.68 8.09
N VAL A 50 -6.29 7.50 7.70
CA VAL A 50 -5.79 6.74 6.55
C VAL A 50 -6.25 7.33 5.22
N GLY A 51 -7.45 7.89 5.13
CA GLY A 51 -8.04 8.40 3.89
C GLY A 51 -7.82 9.90 3.67
N VAL A 52 -8.26 10.74 4.61
CA VAL A 52 -8.19 12.21 4.49
C VAL A 52 -6.80 12.73 4.80
N GLY A 53 -6.15 12.21 5.86
CA GLY A 53 -4.74 12.51 6.16
C GLY A 53 -3.80 12.15 5.01
N SER A 54 -4.31 11.32 4.10
CA SER A 54 -3.63 10.85 2.93
C SER A 54 -3.72 11.77 1.70
N LEU A 55 -4.70 12.67 1.62
CA LEU A 55 -4.99 13.47 0.42
C LEU A 55 -3.83 14.36 -0.07
N PRO A 56 -3.09 15.10 0.80
CA PRO A 56 -2.08 16.05 0.33
C PRO A 56 -0.98 15.39 -0.51
N LEU A 57 -0.49 14.24 -0.05
CA LEU A 57 0.53 13.49 -0.77
C LEU A 57 -0.01 12.85 -2.05
N VAL A 58 -1.26 12.36 -2.06
CA VAL A 58 -1.88 11.84 -3.30
C VAL A 58 -2.00 12.94 -4.35
N CYS A 59 -2.42 14.14 -3.95
CA CYS A 59 -2.52 15.30 -4.84
C CYS A 59 -1.16 15.65 -5.44
N LEU A 60 -0.12 15.76 -4.61
CA LEU A 60 1.24 16.05 -5.06
C LEU A 60 1.74 15.02 -6.07
N ILE A 61 1.65 13.72 -5.73
CA ILE A 61 2.15 12.65 -6.60
C ILE A 61 1.36 12.61 -7.92
N SER A 62 0.04 12.75 -7.85
CA SER A 62 -0.80 12.74 -9.06
C SER A 62 -0.48 13.91 -10.00
N ALA A 63 -0.18 15.10 -9.47
CA ALA A 63 0.17 16.27 -10.26
C ALA A 63 1.50 16.08 -11.01
N PHE A 64 2.56 15.69 -10.29
CA PHE A 64 3.88 15.50 -10.90
C PHE A 64 3.92 14.29 -11.83
N SER A 65 3.33 13.16 -11.42
CA SER A 65 3.29 11.96 -12.25
C SER A 65 2.42 12.16 -13.48
N GLY A 66 1.28 12.85 -13.35
CA GLY A 66 0.42 13.19 -14.49
C GLY A 66 1.14 14.06 -15.52
N MET A 67 1.89 15.08 -15.07
CA MET A 67 2.71 15.93 -15.94
C MET A 67 3.78 15.12 -16.67
N ALA A 68 4.51 14.25 -15.95
CA ALA A 68 5.55 13.41 -16.54
C ALA A 68 4.97 12.46 -17.61
N VAL A 69 3.84 11.82 -17.32
CA VAL A 69 3.17 10.92 -18.27
C VAL A 69 2.61 11.67 -19.47
N ALA A 70 2.06 12.88 -19.29
CA ALA A 70 1.56 13.69 -20.39
C ALA A 70 2.66 14.02 -21.41
N ILE A 71 3.81 14.51 -20.91
CA ILE A 71 4.97 14.83 -21.75
C ILE A 71 5.49 13.56 -22.44
N GLN A 72 5.65 12.47 -21.69
CA GLN A 72 6.13 11.20 -22.23
C GLN A 72 5.22 10.63 -23.32
N THR A 73 3.89 10.75 -23.15
CA THR A 73 2.91 10.23 -24.11
C THR A 73 2.90 11.08 -25.37
N ALA A 74 3.01 12.41 -25.25
CA ALA A 74 3.10 13.31 -26.40
C ALA A 74 4.30 12.96 -27.30
N TYR A 75 5.49 12.80 -26.72
CA TYR A 75 6.69 12.40 -27.48
C TYR A 75 6.59 11.02 -28.13
N GLN A 76 5.88 10.07 -27.51
CA GLN A 76 5.73 8.73 -28.09
C GLN A 76 4.74 8.69 -29.26
N MET A 77 3.77 9.59 -29.28
CA MET A 77 2.66 9.56 -30.24
C MET A 77 2.84 10.52 -31.43
N GLU A 78 3.85 11.39 -31.39
CA GLU A 78 4.16 12.41 -32.41
C GLU A 78 4.19 11.86 -33.85
N ALA A 79 4.63 10.61 -34.04
CA ALA A 79 4.71 9.97 -35.36
C ALA A 79 3.52 9.04 -35.71
N TYR A 80 2.62 8.76 -34.76
CA TYR A 80 1.61 7.69 -34.91
C TYR A 80 0.17 8.19 -34.85
N VAL A 81 -0.10 9.28 -34.14
CA VAL A 81 -1.47 9.72 -33.83
C VAL A 81 -1.56 11.25 -33.85
N PRO A 82 -2.67 11.86 -34.33
CA PRO A 82 -2.88 13.30 -34.22
C PRO A 82 -2.88 13.81 -32.77
N ASP A 83 -2.32 15.00 -32.54
CA ASP A 83 -2.13 15.62 -31.21
C ASP A 83 -3.40 15.65 -30.35
N TYR A 84 -4.57 15.86 -30.96
CA TYR A 84 -5.84 15.95 -30.23
C TYR A 84 -6.30 14.61 -29.62
N MET A 85 -5.79 13.47 -30.10
CA MET A 85 -6.14 12.14 -29.57
C MET A 85 -5.19 11.66 -28.47
N VAL A 86 -4.03 12.30 -28.30
CA VAL A 86 -3.01 11.93 -27.31
C VAL A 86 -3.59 11.94 -25.89
N GLY A 87 -4.41 12.94 -25.56
CA GLY A 87 -5.06 13.04 -24.25
C GLY A 87 -6.01 11.87 -23.95
N ALA A 88 -6.79 11.42 -24.93
CA ALA A 88 -7.73 10.31 -24.74
C ALA A 88 -7.00 8.97 -24.50
N LEU A 89 -5.88 8.76 -25.19
CA LEU A 89 -5.02 7.58 -25.02
C LEU A 89 -4.28 7.60 -23.67
N MET A 90 -3.78 8.78 -23.27
CA MET A 90 -3.12 8.99 -21.99
C MET A 90 -4.06 8.65 -20.83
N VAL A 91 -5.26 9.25 -20.79
CA VAL A 91 -6.21 9.09 -19.68
C VAL A 91 -6.56 7.61 -19.46
N ARG A 92 -6.79 6.87 -20.54
CA ARG A 92 -7.11 5.44 -20.46
C ARG A 92 -5.98 4.62 -19.84
N SER A 93 -4.74 4.87 -20.24
CA SER A 93 -3.56 4.16 -19.72
C SER A 93 -3.28 4.51 -18.26
N VAL A 94 -3.46 5.78 -17.89
CA VAL A 94 -3.26 6.27 -16.53
C VAL A 94 -4.27 5.63 -15.57
N ILE A 95 -5.55 5.66 -15.89
CA ILE A 95 -6.61 5.13 -15.02
C ILE A 95 -6.48 3.62 -14.81
N LEU A 96 -6.14 2.86 -15.86
CA LEU A 96 -6.18 1.39 -15.78
C LEU A 96 -4.95 0.75 -15.14
N VAL A 97 -3.77 1.35 -15.28
CA VAL A 97 -2.52 0.70 -14.87
C VAL A 97 -1.74 1.58 -13.91
N LEU A 98 -1.48 2.82 -14.31
CA LEU A 98 -0.49 3.65 -13.64
C LEU A 98 -1.00 4.21 -12.30
N SER A 99 -2.24 4.71 -12.25
CA SER A 99 -2.83 5.25 -11.02
C SER A 99 -3.02 4.19 -9.92
N PRO A 100 -3.60 3.01 -10.17
CA PRO A 100 -3.76 1.99 -9.13
C PRO A 100 -2.43 1.50 -8.57
N ILE A 101 -1.42 1.30 -9.42
CA ILE A 101 -0.11 0.81 -9.01
C ILE A 101 0.64 1.86 -8.21
N LEU A 102 0.78 3.08 -8.74
CA LEU A 102 1.53 4.15 -8.07
C LEU A 102 0.89 4.54 -6.73
N LEU A 103 -0.43 4.76 -6.72
CA LEU A 103 -1.13 5.11 -5.48
C LEU A 103 -1.09 3.93 -4.51
N GLY A 104 -1.36 2.70 -4.95
CA GLY A 104 -1.32 1.53 -4.08
C GLY A 104 0.04 1.35 -3.39
N LEU A 105 1.13 1.47 -4.14
CA LEU A 105 2.49 1.33 -3.61
C LEU A 105 2.83 2.42 -2.59
N VAL A 106 2.54 3.68 -2.92
CA VAL A 106 2.88 4.79 -2.02
C VAL A 106 2.00 4.80 -0.76
N LEU A 107 0.71 4.49 -0.92
CA LEU A 107 -0.22 4.35 0.20
C LEU A 107 0.21 3.22 1.12
N ALA A 108 0.56 2.05 0.59
CA ALA A 108 1.03 0.91 1.37
C ALA A 108 2.25 1.29 2.23
N GLY A 109 3.20 2.03 1.66
CA GLY A 109 4.38 2.49 2.39
C GLY A 109 4.03 3.41 3.56
N ARG A 110 3.32 4.52 3.30
CA ARG A 110 3.06 5.52 4.34
C ARG A 110 2.08 5.04 5.41
N VAL A 111 0.99 4.37 4.99
CA VAL A 111 -0.08 3.94 5.89
C VAL A 111 0.41 2.72 6.67
N GLY A 112 1.08 1.79 5.99
CA GLY A 112 1.67 0.61 6.64
C GLY A 112 2.72 1.00 7.67
N ALA A 113 3.62 1.93 7.35
CA ALA A 113 4.60 2.43 8.32
C ALA A 113 3.95 3.18 9.49
N GLY A 114 2.90 3.97 9.23
CA GLY A 114 2.12 4.64 10.28
C GLY A 114 1.50 3.66 11.26
N ILE A 115 0.76 2.66 10.76
CA ILE A 115 0.12 1.62 11.58
C ILE A 115 1.18 0.82 12.36
N ALA A 116 2.28 0.44 11.71
CA ALA A 116 3.37 -0.29 12.37
C ALA A 116 4.01 0.54 13.50
N SER A 117 4.17 1.86 13.29
CA SER A 117 4.67 2.77 14.32
C SER A 117 3.70 2.89 15.49
N GLU A 118 2.39 3.05 15.24
CA GLU A 118 1.39 3.11 16.29
C GLU A 118 1.39 1.83 17.14
N LEU A 119 1.30 0.66 16.52
CA LEU A 119 1.37 -0.63 17.22
C LEU A 119 2.69 -0.81 17.98
N GLY A 120 3.81 -0.35 17.40
CA GLY A 120 5.12 -0.36 18.05
C GLY A 120 5.13 0.50 19.31
N THR A 121 4.56 1.71 19.26
CA THR A 121 4.47 2.58 20.44
C THR A 121 3.59 1.97 21.52
N MET A 122 2.47 1.35 21.15
CA MET A 122 1.58 0.69 22.11
C MET A 122 2.30 -0.43 22.86
N LYS A 123 3.08 -1.25 22.15
CA LYS A 123 3.90 -2.31 22.74
C LYS A 123 4.98 -1.77 23.68
N VAL A 124 5.67 -0.70 23.29
CA VAL A 124 6.72 -0.08 24.14
C VAL A 124 6.11 0.56 25.39
N SER A 125 4.89 1.10 25.28
CA SER A 125 4.14 1.67 26.41
C SER A 125 3.36 0.64 27.23
N GLU A 126 3.50 -0.66 26.95
CA GLU A 126 2.80 -1.76 27.61
C GLU A 126 1.26 -1.63 27.60
N GLN A 127 0.70 -1.00 26.56
CA GLN A 127 -0.75 -0.92 26.36
C GLN A 127 -1.33 -2.21 25.76
N VAL A 128 -0.47 -3.09 25.23
CA VAL A 128 -0.78 -4.41 24.66
C VAL A 128 0.30 -5.40 25.05
#